data_AF-A0AAD6YZW8-F1
#
_entry.id   AF-A0AAD6YZW8-F1
#
_cell.length_a   1.000
_cell.length_b   1.000
_cell.length_c   1.000
_cell.angle_alpha   90.00
_cell.angle_beta   90.00
_cell.angle_gamma   90.00
#
_symmetry.space_group_name_H-M   'P 1'
#
loop_
_entity.id
_entity.type
_entity.pdbx_description
1 polymer ?
#
loop_
_entity_poly.entity_id
_entity_poly.type
_entity_poly.pdbx_seq_one_letter_code
_entity_poly.pdbx_strand_id
1 'polypeptide(L)'
;GMGEKTRLVSWIWYGTGHAKGAIGEAMHDGVRVEWSKAYVRVKHWRKEEQLLQEEMARCLLTLEWQATVWDQQARPEHYQGQIAYGAAHLQGVTAFAARQAAVRRQLAVRFRRSW
;
A
#
# COMPACT_ATOMS: atom_id res chain seq x y z
N GLY A 1 22.84 -14.42 14.12
CA GLY A 1 23.37 -15.62 13.45
C GLY A 1 22.25 -16.60 13.23
N MET A 2 21.99 -16.98 11.98
CA MET A 2 21.69 -18.36 11.55
C MET A 2 21.66 -18.32 10.03
N GLY A 3 22.65 -18.94 9.39
CA GLY A 3 22.77 -18.97 7.94
C GLY A 3 21.73 -19.92 7.35
N GLU A 4 20.94 -19.42 6.41
CA GLU A 4 20.04 -20.21 5.58
C GLU A 4 20.88 -21.03 4.59
N LYS A 5 21.47 -22.13 5.07
CA LYS A 5 22.33 -23.03 4.28
C LYS A 5 21.53 -24.22 3.75
N THR A 6 20.61 -23.98 2.83
CA THR A 6 20.22 -24.95 1.78
C THR A 6 19.16 -24.31 0.87
N ARG A 7 19.59 -23.48 -0.08
CA ARG A 7 18.79 -23.32 -1.30
C ARG A 7 18.94 -24.63 -2.06
N LEU A 8 17.97 -25.53 -1.91
CA LEU A 8 17.82 -26.68 -2.81
C LEU A 8 17.69 -26.11 -4.22
N VAL A 9 18.80 -26.16 -4.96
CA VAL A 9 18.83 -25.74 -6.36
C VAL A 9 17.79 -26.61 -7.08
N SER A 10 16.90 -25.99 -7.86
CA SER A 10 15.82 -26.72 -8.53
C SER A 10 16.39 -27.83 -9.42
N TRP A 11 15.69 -28.97 -9.50
CA TRP A 11 16.09 -30.18 -10.26
C TRP A 11 16.44 -29.88 -11.74
N ILE A 12 15.91 -28.78 -12.27
CA ILE A 12 16.15 -28.24 -13.62
C ILE A 12 17.63 -27.96 -13.90
N TRP A 13 18.41 -27.65 -12.86
CA TRP A 13 19.84 -27.36 -12.98
C TRP A 13 20.73 -28.62 -12.99
N TYR A 14 20.15 -29.81 -12.80
CA TYR A 14 20.92 -31.06 -12.75
C TYR A 14 20.98 -31.82 -14.09
N GLY A 15 20.28 -31.36 -15.14
CA GLY A 15 20.06 -32.15 -16.36
C GLY A 15 20.48 -31.53 -17.69
N THR A 16 21.27 -30.45 -17.71
CA THR A 16 21.52 -29.67 -18.94
C THR A 16 22.48 -30.31 -19.96
N GLY A 17 22.88 -31.58 -19.79
CA GLY A 17 23.91 -32.19 -20.64
C GLY A 17 23.48 -33.25 -21.65
N HIS A 18 22.60 -34.21 -21.30
CA HIS A 18 22.63 -35.51 -22.01
C HIS A 18 21.29 -36.28 -22.14
N ALA A 19 20.14 -35.72 -21.76
CA ALA A 19 18.86 -36.42 -21.89
C ALA A 19 18.33 -36.37 -23.34
N LYS A 20 18.21 -37.52 -24.01
CA LYS A 20 17.61 -37.67 -25.35
C LYS A 20 16.24 -38.37 -25.28
N GLY A 21 15.38 -38.16 -26.27
CA GLY A 21 14.04 -38.76 -26.33
C GLY A 21 13.07 -38.13 -25.33
N ALA A 22 12.05 -38.88 -24.90
CA ALA A 22 10.95 -38.38 -24.06
C ALA A 22 11.39 -37.70 -22.74
N ILE A 23 12.55 -38.10 -22.17
CA ILE A 23 13.10 -37.51 -20.94
C ILE A 23 13.59 -36.07 -21.20
N GLY A 24 14.22 -35.82 -22.34
CA GLY A 24 14.65 -34.48 -22.73
C GLY A 24 13.46 -33.56 -23.01
N GLU A 25 12.42 -34.07 -23.67
CA GLU A 25 11.18 -33.32 -23.94
C GLU A 25 10.44 -32.94 -22.66
N ALA A 26 10.25 -33.89 -21.73
CA ALA A 26 9.66 -33.62 -20.42
C ALA A 26 10.48 -32.61 -19.59
N MET A 27 11.82 -32.65 -19.71
CA MET A 27 12.69 -31.67 -19.06
C MET A 27 12.52 -30.27 -19.67
N HIS A 28 12.44 -30.15 -21.00
CA HIS A 28 12.16 -28.88 -21.66
C HIS A 28 10.79 -28.31 -21.28
N ASP A 29 9.77 -29.15 -21.17
CA ASP A 29 8.45 -28.73 -20.68
C ASP A 29 8.50 -28.28 -19.21
N GLY A 30 9.24 -28.98 -18.36
CA GLY A 30 9.51 -28.54 -16.98
C GLY A 30 10.17 -27.15 -16.91
N VAL A 31 11.17 -26.89 -17.76
CA VAL A 31 11.81 -25.57 -17.89
C VAL A 31 10.80 -24.51 -18.33
N ARG A 32 9.95 -24.81 -19.33
CA ARG A 32 8.93 -23.88 -19.82
C ARG A 32 7.89 -23.54 -18.75
N VAL A 33 7.47 -24.54 -17.96
CA VAL A 33 6.55 -24.35 -16.84
C VAL A 33 7.17 -23.44 -15.78
N GLU A 34 8.42 -23.70 -15.39
CA GLU A 34 9.09 -22.92 -14.36
C GLU A 34 9.44 -21.50 -14.83
N TRP A 35 9.82 -21.34 -16.09
CA TRP A 35 9.94 -20.03 -16.72
C TRP A 35 8.60 -19.27 -16.73
N SER A 36 7.50 -19.94 -17.07
CA SER A 36 6.17 -19.32 -17.09
C SER A 36 5.74 -18.87 -15.68
N LYS A 37 5.99 -19.69 -14.65
CA LYS A 37 5.76 -19.32 -13.24
C LYS A 37 6.59 -18.12 -12.82
N ALA A 38 7.89 -18.12 -13.12
CA ALA A 38 8.79 -17.01 -12.82
C ALA A 38 8.37 -15.73 -13.55
N TYR A 39 7.98 -15.84 -14.81
CA TYR A 39 7.48 -14.74 -15.64
C TYR A 39 6.21 -14.11 -15.07
N VAL A 40 5.21 -14.92 -14.70
CA VAL A 40 3.97 -14.42 -14.07
C VAL A 40 4.28 -13.73 -12.74
N ARG A 41 5.19 -14.28 -11.92
CA ARG A 41 5.60 -13.64 -10.66
C ARG A 41 6.25 -12.29 -10.89
N VAL A 42 7.15 -12.17 -11.87
CA VAL A 42 7.78 -10.88 -12.22
C VAL A 42 6.73 -9.89 -12.71
N LYS A 43 5.78 -10.32 -13.55
CA LYS A 43 4.68 -9.46 -13.99
C LYS A 43 3.80 -8.99 -12.83
N HIS A 44 3.49 -9.89 -11.91
CA HIS A 44 2.70 -9.57 -10.72
C HIS A 44 3.42 -8.55 -9.84
N TRP A 45 4.70 -8.78 -9.54
CA TRP A 45 5.50 -7.89 -8.72
C TRP A 45 5.57 -6.47 -9.30
N ARG A 46 5.76 -6.35 -10.61
CA ARG A 46 5.73 -5.03 -11.29
C ARG A 46 4.37 -4.33 -11.14
N LYS A 47 3.28 -5.09 -11.16
CA LYS A 47 1.94 -4.54 -10.93
C LYS A 47 1.75 -4.13 -9.48
N GLU A 48 2.23 -4.92 -8.52
CA GLU A 48 2.19 -4.58 -7.10
C GLU A 48 2.97 -3.30 -6.80
N GLU A 49 4.14 -3.12 -7.40
CA GLU A 49 4.91 -1.87 -7.26
C GLU A 49 4.10 -0.64 -7.72
N GLN A 50 3.42 -0.73 -8.87
CA GLN A 50 2.56 0.34 -9.37
C GLN A 50 1.34 0.56 -8.48
N LEU A 51 0.70 -0.51 -8.00
CA LEU A 51 -0.44 -0.42 -7.09
C LEU A 51 -0.06 0.24 -5.78
N LEU A 52 1.11 -0.07 -5.24
CA LEU A 52 1.59 0.45 -3.98
C LEU A 52 1.85 1.98 -4.06
N GLN A 53 2.40 2.47 -5.18
CA GLN A 53 2.53 3.90 -5.43
C GLN A 53 1.16 4.60 -5.48
N GLU A 54 0.20 4.00 -6.18
CA GLU A 54 -1.15 4.51 -6.31
C GLU A 54 -1.92 4.49 -4.98
N GLU A 55 -1.77 3.44 -4.18
CA GLU A 55 -2.36 3.34 -2.84
C GLU A 55 -1.82 4.44 -1.93
N MET A 56 -0.51 4.72 -1.98
CA MET A 56 0.06 5.82 -1.22
C MET A 56 -0.50 7.17 -1.70
N ALA A 57 -0.60 7.39 -3.02
CA ALA A 57 -1.20 8.61 -3.56
C ALA A 57 -2.65 8.81 -3.07
N ARG A 58 -3.47 7.75 -3.09
CA ARG A 58 -4.85 7.79 -2.58
C ARG A 58 -4.91 8.02 -1.08
N CYS A 59 -4.01 7.42 -0.30
CA CYS A 59 -3.96 7.64 1.14
C CYS A 59 -3.65 9.11 1.47
N LEU A 60 -2.70 9.74 0.78
CA LEU A 60 -2.42 11.17 0.93
C LEU A 60 -3.63 12.03 0.55
N LEU A 61 -4.23 11.77 -0.61
CA LEU A 61 -5.42 12.48 -1.08
C LEU A 61 -6.59 12.35 -0.09
N THR A 62 -6.78 11.16 0.48
CA THR A 62 -7.83 10.90 1.46
C THR A 62 -7.60 11.69 2.75
N LEU A 63 -6.35 11.77 3.23
CA LEU A 63 -6.02 12.55 4.42
C LEU A 63 -6.24 14.05 4.20
N GLU A 64 -5.87 14.57 3.03
CA GLU A 64 -6.13 15.96 2.63
C GLU A 64 -7.63 16.23 2.54
N TRP A 65 -8.39 15.38 1.84
CA TRP A 65 -9.84 15.48 1.76
C TRP A 65 -10.49 15.47 3.14
N GLN A 66 -10.13 14.51 4.00
CA GLN A 66 -10.66 14.47 5.37
C GLN A 66 -10.33 15.75 6.15
N ALA A 67 -9.12 16.31 6.00
CA ALA A 67 -8.77 17.58 6.63
C ALA A 67 -9.69 18.72 6.18
N THR A 68 -10.04 18.79 4.87
CA THR A 68 -10.99 19.78 4.37
C THR A 68 -12.40 19.61 4.96
N VAL A 69 -12.84 18.37 5.15
CA VAL A 69 -14.13 18.10 5.83
C VAL A 69 -14.11 18.61 7.27
N TRP A 70 -13.01 18.38 8.00
CA TRP A 70 -12.87 18.89 9.36
C TRP A 70 -12.78 20.41 9.43
N ASP A 71 -12.16 21.08 8.47
CA ASP A 71 -12.16 22.55 8.40
C ASP A 71 -13.55 23.11 8.17
N GLN A 72 -14.37 22.45 7.33
CA GLN A 72 -15.76 22.83 7.12
C GLN A 72 -16.57 22.68 8.42
N GLN A 73 -16.33 21.61 9.17
CA GLN A 73 -16.96 21.39 10.47
C GLN A 73 -16.48 22.37 11.54
N ALA A 74 -15.25 22.88 11.46
CA ALA A 74 -14.77 23.90 12.40
C ALA A 74 -15.52 25.24 12.28
N ARG A 75 -16.25 25.48 11.17
CA ARG A 75 -16.97 26.73 10.95
C ARG A 75 -18.13 26.86 11.95
N PRO A 76 -18.19 27.96 12.72
CA PRO A 76 -19.27 28.20 13.70
C PRO A 76 -20.67 28.19 13.07
N GLU A 77 -20.76 28.60 11.80
CA GLU A 77 -21.97 28.60 10.97
C GLU A 77 -22.62 27.21 10.90
N HIS A 78 -21.82 26.15 10.96
CA HIS A 78 -22.29 24.77 10.89
C HIS A 78 -23.08 24.32 12.13
N TYR A 79 -23.02 25.11 13.21
CA TYR A 79 -23.71 24.86 14.48
C TYR A 79 -24.74 25.96 14.81
N GLN A 80 -25.03 26.88 13.88
CA GLN A 80 -26.09 27.87 14.06
C GLN A 80 -27.43 27.17 14.33
N GLY A 81 -28.07 27.52 15.45
CA GLY A 81 -29.30 26.86 15.93
C GLY A 81 -29.08 25.87 17.08
N GLN A 82 -27.84 25.42 17.35
CA GLN A 82 -27.51 24.58 18.52
C GLN A 82 -27.26 25.39 19.80
N ILE A 83 -28.10 26.42 20.02
CA ILE A 83 -27.99 27.38 21.14
C ILE A 83 -28.08 26.69 22.51
N ALA A 84 -28.59 25.46 22.56
CA ALA A 84 -28.78 24.68 23.79
C ALA A 84 -27.50 24.38 24.59
N TYR A 85 -26.31 24.39 23.97
CA TYR A 85 -25.07 23.99 24.65
C TYR A 85 -24.17 25.16 25.12
N GLY A 86 -24.53 26.41 24.79
CA GLY A 86 -23.78 27.61 25.18
C GLY A 86 -22.46 27.84 24.41
N ALA A 87 -21.92 29.05 24.54
CA ALA A 87 -20.77 29.51 23.73
C ALA A 87 -19.48 28.72 23.97
N ALA A 88 -19.22 28.27 25.20
CA ALA A 88 -18.02 27.51 25.54
C ALA A 88 -18.00 26.12 24.86
N HIS A 89 -19.14 25.46 24.75
CA HIS A 89 -19.25 24.18 24.06
C HIS A 89 -18.94 24.33 22.57
N LEU A 90 -19.52 25.34 21.92
CA LEU A 90 -19.27 25.64 20.50
C LEU A 90 -17.79 25.92 20.22
N GLN A 91 -17.13 26.70 21.09
CA GLN A 91 -15.69 26.93 20.98
C GLN A 91 -14.89 25.64 21.10
N GLY A 92 -15.26 24.75 22.02
CA GLY A 92 -14.62 23.45 22.20
C GLY A 92 -14.75 22.56 20.96
N VAL A 93 -15.94 22.48 20.37
CA VAL A 93 -16.20 21.69 19.14
C VAL A 93 -15.41 22.25 17.96
N THR A 94 -15.44 23.57 17.75
CA THR A 94 -14.64 24.24 16.71
C THR A 94 -13.15 23.99 16.88
N ALA A 95 -12.62 24.14 18.10
CA ALA A 95 -11.21 23.90 18.39
C ALA A 95 -10.81 22.43 18.17
N PHE A 96 -11.69 21.50 18.52
CA PHE A 96 -11.47 20.08 18.28
C PHE A 96 -11.44 19.75 16.78
N ALA A 97 -12.41 20.26 16.01
CA ALA A 97 -12.47 20.07 14.56
C ALA A 97 -11.22 20.63 13.87
N ALA A 98 -10.79 21.84 14.25
CA ALA A 98 -9.55 22.44 13.74
C ALA A 98 -8.31 21.58 14.07
N ARG A 99 -8.24 21.03 15.29
CA ARG A 99 -7.18 20.09 15.67
C ARG A 99 -7.21 18.81 14.83
N GLN A 100 -8.38 18.24 14.55
CA GLN A 100 -8.54 17.04 13.73
C GLN A 100 -8.07 17.26 12.28
N ALA A 101 -8.33 18.44 11.72
CA ALA A 101 -7.80 18.83 10.42
C ALA A 101 -6.27 18.93 10.43
N ALA A 102 -5.69 19.58 11.45
CA ALA A 102 -4.25 19.71 11.60
C ALA A 102 -3.54 18.34 11.73
N VAL A 103 -4.08 17.42 12.54
CA VAL A 103 -3.51 16.07 12.71
C VAL A 103 -3.46 15.30 11.38
N ARG A 104 -4.52 15.36 10.56
CA ARG A 104 -4.56 14.68 9.26
C ARG A 104 -3.55 15.25 8.28
N ARG A 105 -3.39 16.57 8.24
CA ARG A 105 -2.32 17.23 7.47
C ARG A 105 -0.93 16.80 7.94
N GLN A 106 -0.71 16.72 9.24
CA GLN A 106 0.57 16.25 9.79
C GLN A 106 0.84 14.78 9.42
N LEU A 107 -0.19 13.92 9.46
CA LEU A 107 -0.08 12.53 9.01
C LEU A 107 0.25 12.46 7.52
N ALA A 108 -0.40 13.25 6.67
CA ALA A 108 -0.09 13.30 5.24
C ALA A 108 1.36 13.72 4.98
N VAL A 109 1.85 14.77 5.67
CA VAL A 109 3.25 15.20 5.59
C VAL A 109 4.20 14.10 6.06
N ARG A 110 3.88 13.42 7.17
CA ARG A 110 4.70 12.33 7.70
C ARG A 110 4.77 11.16 6.72
N PHE A 111 3.62 10.73 6.18
CA PHE A 111 3.55 9.63 5.22
C PHE A 111 4.30 9.96 3.93
N ARG A 112 4.14 11.17 3.39
CA ARG A 112 4.90 11.63 2.22
C ARG A 112 6.41 11.65 2.45
N ARG A 113 6.87 11.83 3.70
CA ARG A 113 8.30 11.80 4.05
C ARG A 113 8.86 10.40 4.28
N SER A 114 8.04 9.48 4.80
CA SER A 114 8.47 8.11 5.11
C SER A 114 8.29 7.14 3.95
N TRP A 115 7.42 7.50 3.00
CA TRP A 115 7.25 6.81 1.72
C TRP A 115 8.41 7.13 0.78
#